data_AF-A0A7K5WZL0-F1
#
_entry.id   AF-A0A7K5WZL0-F1
#
_cell.length_a   1.000
_cell.length_b   1.000
_cell.length_c   1.000
_cell.angle_alpha   90.00
_cell.angle_beta   90.00
_cell.angle_gamma   90.00
#
_symmetry.space_group_name_H-M   'P 1'
#
loop_
_entity.id
_entity.type
_entity.pdbx_description
1 polymer ?
#
loop_
_entity_poly.entity_id
_entity_poly.type
_entity_poly.pdbx_seq_one_letter_code
_entity_poly.pdbx_strand_id
1 'polypeptide(L)'
;VGPGHGVQLASGRLVVPAYAYYVHGRLCGVVPLPCYTQQHALVFYSDDGGRSWHKGGLVGGGPTGECQVAEIGGSDARQPLLYCNARAPWGCRAVAFSADRGLRFERSARCEALGEPPQGCQGSVVSFPPPSGEAPAWLLYSHPTDRHGRLDLGIYLNPSPLDGEGWRHPWVLHPGPAGYSDLAVCPGGVFGCLFECGASSACEEIAFCLFALDTPDSSQQDLEVS
;
A
#
# COMPACT_ATOMS: atom_id res chain seq x y z
N VAL A 1 5.90 5.09 11.95
CA VAL A 1 6.61 5.17 10.65
C VAL A 1 6.69 3.75 10.12
N GLY A 2 6.40 3.52 8.84
CA GLY A 2 6.37 2.20 8.23
C GLY A 2 5.34 1.23 8.85
N PRO A 3 5.58 -0.10 8.76
CA PRO A 3 6.81 -0.75 8.29
C PRO A 3 6.95 -0.85 6.75
N GLY A 4 8.12 -1.33 6.31
CA GLY A 4 8.50 -1.53 4.90
C GLY A 4 9.16 -0.32 4.23
N HIS A 5 9.23 -0.33 2.90
CA HIS A 5 9.95 0.70 2.13
C HIS A 5 9.26 2.08 2.11
N GLY A 6 10.06 3.12 1.88
CA GLY A 6 9.61 4.45 1.45
C GLY A 6 9.86 4.65 -0.04
N VAL A 7 9.36 5.76 -0.61
CA VAL A 7 9.48 6.03 -2.05
C VAL A 7 10.25 7.31 -2.31
N GLN A 8 11.07 7.31 -3.37
CA GLN A 8 11.58 8.52 -3.98
C GLN A 8 10.75 8.82 -5.22
N LEU A 9 10.09 9.98 -5.24
CA LEU A 9 9.27 10.41 -6.36
C LEU A 9 10.15 10.83 -7.54
N ALA A 10 9.58 10.85 -8.76
CA ALA A 10 10.26 11.36 -9.96
C ALA A 10 10.75 12.81 -9.80
N SER A 11 10.11 13.59 -8.91
CA SER A 11 10.54 14.95 -8.54
C SER A 11 11.81 15.01 -7.67
N GLY A 12 12.33 13.87 -7.20
CA GLY A 12 13.46 13.77 -6.27
C GLY A 12 13.05 13.79 -4.79
N ARG A 13 11.81 14.19 -4.47
CA ARG A 13 11.25 14.16 -3.11
C ARG A 13 11.29 12.75 -2.52
N LEU A 14 11.78 12.63 -1.30
CA LEU A 14 11.69 11.41 -0.49
C LEU A 14 10.37 11.42 0.28
N VAL A 15 9.67 10.29 0.33
CA VAL A 15 8.40 10.12 1.04
C VAL A 15 8.47 8.86 1.88
N VAL A 16 8.13 8.99 3.16
CA VAL A 16 8.14 7.90 4.15
C VAL A 16 6.74 7.74 4.72
N PRO A 17 6.05 6.60 4.48
CA PRO A 17 4.73 6.36 5.02
C PRO A 17 4.76 6.20 6.54
N ALA A 18 3.70 6.64 7.21
CA ALA A 18 3.55 6.56 8.65
C ALA A 18 2.07 6.57 9.05
N TYR A 19 1.81 6.33 10.34
CA TYR A 19 0.51 6.57 10.94
C TYR A 19 0.69 7.09 12.36
N ALA A 20 -0.33 7.75 12.89
CA ALA A 20 -0.35 8.27 14.25
C ALA A 20 -1.73 8.13 14.88
N TYR A 21 -1.77 7.92 16.20
CA TYR A 21 -2.98 8.08 16.99
C TYR A 21 -3.20 9.57 17.25
N TYR A 22 -4.13 10.17 16.52
CA TYR A 22 -4.44 11.59 16.61
C TYR A 22 -5.51 11.84 17.67
N VAL A 23 -5.29 12.85 18.52
CA VAL A 23 -6.26 13.27 19.54
C VAL A 23 -7.24 14.27 18.92
N HIS A 24 -8.49 13.83 18.73
CA HIS A 24 -9.57 14.70 18.27
C HIS A 24 -10.19 15.42 19.47
N GLY A 25 -10.05 16.75 19.48
CA GLY A 25 -10.74 17.62 20.43
C GLY A 25 -12.03 18.19 19.84
N ARG A 26 -13.04 18.39 20.69
CA ARG A 26 -14.22 19.20 20.35
C ARG A 26 -14.13 20.50 21.15
N LEU A 27 -14.47 21.64 20.54
CA LEU A 27 -14.73 22.86 21.32
C LEU A 27 -16.06 22.69 22.05
N CYS A 28 -16.00 22.39 23.34
CA CYS A 28 -17.13 22.53 24.25
C CYS A 28 -16.89 23.82 25.08
N GLY A 29 -17.19 24.98 24.49
CA GLY A 29 -16.86 26.29 25.09
C GLY A 29 -15.44 26.77 24.78
N VAL A 30 -14.85 27.59 25.68
CA VAL A 30 -13.57 28.29 25.50
C VAL A 30 -12.34 27.36 25.58
N VAL A 31 -12.51 26.10 26.01
CA VAL A 31 -11.42 25.14 26.21
C VAL A 31 -11.57 23.94 25.26
N PRO A 32 -10.56 23.62 24.43
CA PRO A 32 -10.54 22.36 23.68
C PRO A 32 -10.31 21.20 24.65
N LEU A 33 -11.31 20.35 24.85
CA LEU A 33 -11.16 19.11 25.61
C LEU A 33 -10.89 17.95 24.63
N PRO A 34 -9.84 17.14 24.84
CA PRO A 34 -9.62 15.94 24.04
C PRO A 34 -10.77 14.95 24.28
N CYS A 35 -11.49 14.57 23.21
CA CYS A 35 -12.68 13.73 23.33
C CYS A 35 -12.41 12.27 23.00
N TYR A 36 -11.60 12.00 21.97
CA TYR A 36 -11.25 10.63 21.56
C TYR A 36 -9.96 10.60 20.74
N THR A 37 -9.34 9.42 20.65
CA THR A 37 -8.15 9.17 19.84
C THR A 37 -8.50 8.28 18.64
N GLN A 38 -7.99 8.61 17.46
CA GLN A 38 -8.18 7.81 16.24
C GLN A 38 -6.89 7.69 15.45
N GLN A 39 -6.64 6.53 14.85
CA GLN A 39 -5.50 6.32 13.96
C GLN A 39 -5.72 7.00 12.61
N HIS A 40 -4.67 7.64 12.11
CA HIS A 40 -4.62 8.16 10.75
C HIS A 40 -3.27 7.84 10.11
N ALA A 41 -3.32 7.26 8.92
CA ALA A 41 -2.20 7.21 7.99
C ALA A 41 -1.80 8.63 7.55
N LEU A 42 -0.52 8.81 7.26
CA LEU A 42 0.08 10.04 6.76
C LEU A 42 1.43 9.71 6.12
N VAL A 43 2.10 10.73 5.57
CA VAL A 43 3.50 10.60 5.14
C VAL A 43 4.37 11.67 5.78
N PHE A 44 5.65 11.37 5.96
CA PHE A 44 6.69 12.38 6.08
C PHE A 44 7.36 12.55 4.71
N TYR A 45 7.80 13.76 4.38
CA TYR A 45 8.51 13.99 3.12
C TYR A 45 9.70 14.94 3.29
N SER A 46 10.66 14.82 2.39
CA SER A 46 11.84 15.66 2.31
C SER A 46 12.13 16.05 0.86
N ASP A 47 12.33 17.36 0.63
CA ASP A 47 12.66 17.94 -0.68
C ASP A 47 14.16 18.25 -0.82
N ASP A 48 14.95 17.97 0.21
CA ASP A 48 16.34 18.42 0.31
C ASP A 48 17.32 17.26 0.55
N GLY A 49 16.95 16.04 0.11
CA GLY A 49 17.76 14.84 0.23
C GLY A 49 17.80 14.26 1.64
N GLY A 50 16.77 14.50 2.45
CA GLY A 50 16.64 13.97 3.81
C GLY A 50 17.27 14.84 4.90
N ARG A 51 17.70 16.07 4.58
CA ARG A 51 18.28 17.00 5.56
C ARG A 51 17.22 17.59 6.49
N SER A 52 16.04 17.88 5.96
CA SER A 52 14.86 18.29 6.71
C SER A 52 13.63 17.51 6.28
N TRP A 53 12.67 17.39 7.19
CA TRP A 53 11.46 16.58 7.02
C TRP A 53 10.22 17.37 7.39
N HIS A 54 9.17 17.19 6.59
CA HIS A 54 7.86 17.79 6.78
C HIS A 54 6.80 16.70 6.99
N LYS A 55 5.78 17.00 7.80
CA LYS A 55 4.63 16.12 8.02
C LYS A 55 3.54 16.45 7.00
N GLY A 56 3.13 15.46 6.23
CA GLY A 56 1.97 15.55 5.33
C GLY A 56 0.63 15.63 6.07
N GLY A 57 -0.43 15.77 5.28
CA GLY A 57 -1.82 15.71 5.74
C GLY A 57 -2.19 14.32 6.26
N LEU A 58 -3.14 14.27 7.19
CA LEU A 58 -3.73 13.01 7.64
C LEU A 58 -4.66 12.47 6.55
N VAL A 59 -4.66 11.16 6.33
CA VAL A 59 -5.68 10.50 5.51
C VAL A 59 -7.01 10.56 6.27
N GLY A 60 -7.96 11.31 5.73
CA GLY A 60 -9.32 11.45 6.25
C GLY A 60 -10.26 10.40 5.68
N GLY A 61 -11.50 10.33 6.17
CA GLY A 61 -12.50 9.35 5.71
C GLY A 61 -12.80 8.24 6.72
N GLY A 62 -11.90 8.02 7.68
CA GLY A 62 -12.09 7.17 8.86
C GLY A 62 -10.75 6.71 9.44
N PRO A 63 -10.75 5.74 10.38
CA PRO A 63 -9.53 5.24 10.98
C PRO A 63 -8.67 4.47 9.96
N THR A 64 -7.40 4.84 9.87
CA THR A 64 -6.40 4.20 9.01
C THR A 64 -5.09 3.99 9.77
N GLY A 65 -4.49 2.80 9.62
CA GLY A 65 -3.28 2.37 10.32
C GLY A 65 -2.06 2.33 9.42
N GLU A 66 -1.27 1.26 9.56
CA GLU A 66 -0.08 0.99 8.74
C GLU A 66 -0.39 1.12 7.25
N CYS A 67 0.49 1.80 6.51
CA CYS A 67 0.30 2.09 5.10
C CYS A 67 1.62 2.04 4.34
N GLN A 68 1.48 1.90 3.02
CA GLN A 68 2.54 2.16 2.05
C GLN A 68 2.00 3.05 0.93
N VAL A 69 2.92 3.66 0.19
CA VAL A 69 2.59 4.60 -0.89
C VAL A 69 3.35 4.25 -2.17
N ALA A 70 2.76 4.57 -3.32
CA ALA A 70 3.39 4.42 -4.62
C ALA A 70 3.08 5.64 -5.50
N GLU A 71 4.04 6.07 -6.32
CA GLU A 71 3.79 7.11 -7.32
C GLU A 71 3.15 6.47 -8.56
N ILE A 72 2.02 7.00 -8.99
CA ILE A 72 1.27 6.53 -10.16
C ILE A 72 1.01 7.69 -11.11
N GLY A 73 0.62 7.39 -12.36
CA GLY A 73 0.09 8.41 -13.25
C GLY A 73 -1.28 8.91 -12.80
N GLY A 74 -1.52 10.22 -12.92
CA GLY A 74 -2.86 10.78 -12.83
C GLY A 74 -3.66 10.61 -14.11
N SER A 75 -4.87 11.18 -14.13
CA SER A 75 -5.70 11.28 -15.35
C SER A 75 -5.06 12.15 -16.44
N ASP A 76 -4.19 13.07 -16.05
CA ASP A 76 -3.23 13.75 -16.92
C ASP A 76 -1.84 13.18 -16.60
N ALA A 77 -1.16 12.62 -17.62
CA ALA A 77 0.19 12.07 -17.49
C ALA A 77 1.21 13.09 -16.96
N ARG A 78 0.92 14.40 -17.02
CA ARG A 78 1.76 15.47 -16.46
C ARG A 78 1.59 15.69 -14.96
N GLN A 79 0.61 15.05 -14.33
CA GLN A 79 0.32 15.21 -12.91
C GLN A 79 0.33 13.85 -12.22
N PRO A 80 1.50 13.38 -11.75
CA PRO A 80 1.58 12.13 -10.99
C PRO A 80 0.81 12.27 -9.67
N LEU A 81 0.18 11.17 -9.25
CA LEU A 81 -0.49 11.06 -7.96
C LEU A 81 0.32 10.18 -7.02
N LEU A 82 0.23 10.48 -5.73
CA LEU A 82 0.68 9.56 -4.69
C LEU A 82 -0.51 8.70 -4.25
N TYR A 83 -0.45 7.42 -4.59
CA TYR A 83 -1.38 6.39 -4.14
C TYR A 83 -1.00 5.94 -2.73
N CYS A 84 -1.97 5.86 -1.81
CA CYS A 84 -1.77 5.37 -0.45
C CYS A 84 -2.70 4.19 -0.19
N ASN A 85 -2.14 3.04 0.18
CA ASN A 85 -2.88 1.86 0.63
C ASN A 85 -2.67 1.68 2.13
N ALA A 86 -3.75 1.69 2.91
CA ALA A 86 -3.69 1.63 4.36
C ALA A 86 -4.58 0.52 4.93
N ARG A 87 -4.10 -0.08 6.02
CA ARG A 87 -4.87 -0.99 6.87
C ARG A 87 -6.05 -0.23 7.48
N ALA A 88 -7.23 -0.83 7.43
CA ALA A 88 -8.44 -0.24 8.00
C ALA A 88 -9.35 -1.28 8.65
N PRO A 89 -10.10 -0.93 9.71
CA PRO A 89 -10.99 -1.86 10.40
C PRO A 89 -12.33 -2.03 9.66
N TRP A 90 -12.29 -2.20 8.33
CA TRP A 90 -13.46 -2.15 7.44
C TRP A 90 -13.77 -3.48 6.75
N GLY A 91 -12.92 -4.50 6.95
CA GLY A 91 -12.97 -5.76 6.19
C GLY A 91 -12.33 -5.68 4.81
N CYS A 92 -11.81 -4.51 4.43
CA CYS A 92 -11.09 -4.24 3.21
C CYS A 92 -10.09 -3.08 3.40
N ARG A 93 -9.19 -2.89 2.43
CA ARG A 93 -8.19 -1.82 2.46
C ARG A 93 -8.84 -0.44 2.30
N ALA A 94 -8.23 0.56 2.96
CA ALA A 94 -8.51 1.96 2.71
C ALA A 94 -7.50 2.52 1.70
N VAL A 95 -8.00 3.13 0.63
CA VAL A 95 -7.17 3.73 -0.43
C VAL A 95 -7.41 5.23 -0.48
N ALA A 96 -6.35 6.02 -0.57
CA ALA A 96 -6.43 7.47 -0.73
C ALA A 96 -5.40 7.95 -1.76
N PHE A 97 -5.70 9.10 -2.38
CA PHE A 97 -4.84 9.72 -3.38
C PHE A 97 -4.39 11.11 -2.91
N SER A 98 -3.21 11.53 -3.35
CA SER A 98 -2.72 12.89 -3.18
C SER A 98 -2.18 13.42 -4.50
N ALA A 99 -2.77 14.51 -4.97
CA ALA A 99 -2.33 15.24 -6.17
C ALA A 99 -1.18 16.22 -5.91
N ASP A 100 -0.83 16.43 -4.64
CA ASP A 100 0.21 17.37 -4.19
C ASP A 100 1.37 16.65 -3.48
N ARG A 101 1.65 15.41 -3.89
CA ARG A 101 2.83 14.61 -3.47
C ARG A 101 2.93 14.44 -1.95
N GLY A 102 1.78 14.17 -1.31
CA GLY A 102 1.68 13.87 0.12
C GLY A 102 1.42 15.07 1.04
N LEU A 103 1.23 16.28 0.50
CA LEU A 103 0.85 17.45 1.31
C LEU A 103 -0.57 17.29 1.86
N ARG A 104 -1.50 16.83 1.03
CA ARG A 104 -2.90 16.55 1.37
C ARG A 104 -3.35 15.27 0.70
N PHE A 105 -4.12 14.48 1.43
CA PHE A 105 -4.81 13.32 0.88
C PHE A 105 -6.30 13.64 0.74
N GLU A 106 -6.88 13.12 -0.33
CA GLU A 106 -8.33 13.01 -0.47
C GLU A 106 -8.90 12.09 0.62
N ARG A 107 -10.23 12.11 0.77
CA ARG A 107 -10.89 11.16 1.67
C ARG A 107 -10.66 9.75 1.17
N SER A 108 -10.24 8.86 2.06
CA SER A 108 -10.02 7.46 1.73
C SER A 108 -11.33 6.78 1.33
N ALA A 109 -11.26 5.95 0.29
CA ALA A 109 -12.32 5.06 -0.15
C ALA A 109 -12.04 3.61 0.31
N ARG A 110 -13.10 2.81 0.38
CA ARG A 110 -13.03 1.36 0.58
C ARG A 110 -12.62 0.69 -0.74
N CYS A 111 -11.68 -0.24 -0.69
CA CYS A 111 -11.27 -1.04 -1.86
C CYS A 111 -11.70 -2.49 -1.62
N GLU A 112 -12.94 -2.84 -2.00
CA GLU A 112 -13.56 -4.13 -1.68
C GLU A 112 -12.87 -5.34 -2.35
N ALA A 113 -12.16 -5.09 -3.45
CA ALA A 113 -11.31 -6.07 -4.13
C ALA A 113 -10.11 -6.51 -3.28
N LEU A 114 -9.65 -5.67 -2.35
CA LEU A 114 -8.55 -5.97 -1.42
C LEU A 114 -9.13 -6.23 -0.02
N GLY A 115 -9.38 -7.50 0.27
CA GLY A 115 -9.90 -7.95 1.57
C GLY A 115 -8.93 -7.71 2.74
N GLU A 116 -9.49 -7.59 3.94
CA GLU A 116 -8.74 -7.41 5.19
C GLU A 116 -9.25 -8.42 6.23
N PRO A 117 -8.36 -9.18 6.92
CA PRO A 117 -8.77 -10.08 7.99
C PRO A 117 -9.31 -9.29 9.19
N PRO A 118 -10.01 -9.92 10.16
CA PRO A 118 -10.72 -9.19 11.21
C PRO A 118 -9.83 -8.32 12.11
N GLN A 119 -8.58 -8.72 12.32
CA GLN A 119 -7.57 -7.95 13.06
C GLN A 119 -6.70 -7.07 12.15
N GLY A 120 -6.89 -7.14 10.84
CA GLY A 120 -6.05 -6.53 9.83
C GLY A 120 -4.63 -7.09 9.75
N CYS A 121 -3.94 -6.70 8.69
CA CYS A 121 -2.54 -6.99 8.44
C CYS A 121 -1.89 -5.80 7.71
N GLN A 122 -0.59 -5.62 7.89
CA GLN A 122 0.14 -4.78 6.95
C GLN A 122 0.23 -5.51 5.61
N GLY A 123 0.30 -4.74 4.53
CA GLY A 123 0.58 -5.21 3.18
C GLY A 123 1.45 -4.18 2.47
N SER A 124 2.03 -4.59 1.35
CA SER A 124 2.97 -3.76 0.60
C SER A 124 2.50 -3.45 -0.81
N VAL A 125 2.75 -2.23 -1.27
CA VAL A 125 2.39 -1.77 -2.62
C VAL A 125 3.60 -1.14 -3.32
N VAL A 126 3.81 -1.48 -4.58
CA VAL A 126 4.80 -0.84 -5.46
C VAL A 126 4.16 -0.47 -6.79
N SER A 127 4.68 0.57 -7.44
CA SER A 127 4.36 0.89 -8.83
C SER A 127 5.50 0.49 -9.77
N PHE A 128 5.14 0.10 -10.99
CA PHE A 128 6.11 -0.29 -12.01
C PHE A 128 5.57 0.02 -13.42
N PRO A 129 6.43 0.26 -14.42
CA PRO A 129 5.98 0.51 -15.78
C PRO A 129 5.33 -0.75 -16.39
N PRO A 130 4.23 -0.62 -17.15
CA PRO A 130 3.60 -1.77 -17.81
C PRO A 130 4.51 -2.34 -18.92
N PRO A 131 4.40 -3.64 -19.23
CA PRO A 131 5.18 -4.25 -20.32
C PRO A 131 4.94 -3.62 -21.70
N SER A 132 3.73 -3.14 -21.97
CA SER A 132 3.39 -2.47 -23.24
C SER A 132 3.93 -1.04 -23.35
N GLY A 133 4.30 -0.41 -22.22
CA GLY A 133 4.69 1.01 -22.17
C GLY A 133 3.55 2.01 -22.39
N GLU A 134 2.29 1.56 -22.52
CA GLU A 134 1.15 2.42 -22.90
C GLU A 134 0.47 3.13 -21.70
N ALA A 135 0.58 2.56 -20.51
CA ALA A 135 0.05 3.16 -19.26
C ALA A 135 1.19 3.76 -18.42
N PRO A 136 0.93 4.81 -17.63
CA PRO A 136 1.98 5.49 -16.87
C PRO A 136 2.58 4.63 -15.73
N ALA A 137 1.79 3.75 -15.12
CA ALA A 137 2.24 2.74 -14.16
C ALA A 137 1.15 1.69 -13.89
N TRP A 138 1.55 0.47 -13.58
CA TRP A 138 0.73 -0.55 -12.92
C TRP A 138 1.07 -0.61 -11.43
N LEU A 139 0.15 -1.15 -10.61
CA LEU A 139 0.40 -1.43 -9.20
C LEU A 139 0.49 -2.92 -8.94
N LEU A 140 1.45 -3.30 -8.10
CA LEU A 140 1.54 -4.62 -7.49
C LEU A 140 1.30 -4.49 -5.99
N TYR A 141 0.51 -5.39 -5.41
CA TYR A 141 0.20 -5.40 -3.98
C TYR A 141 0.36 -6.80 -3.40
N SER A 142 0.97 -6.91 -2.22
CA SER A 142 1.12 -8.15 -1.47
C SER A 142 0.40 -8.09 -0.13
N HIS A 143 -0.39 -9.12 0.17
CA HIS A 143 -1.17 -9.22 1.41
C HIS A 143 -1.79 -10.62 1.57
N PRO A 144 -2.06 -11.09 2.81
CA PRO A 144 -2.86 -12.29 3.04
C PRO A 144 -4.22 -12.24 2.32
N THR A 145 -4.62 -13.34 1.69
CA THR A 145 -5.84 -13.38 0.86
C THR A 145 -7.07 -13.89 1.61
N ASP A 146 -6.86 -14.63 2.71
CA ASP A 146 -7.96 -15.15 3.53
C ASP A 146 -8.63 -14.03 4.35
N ARG A 147 -9.97 -13.98 4.32
CA ARG A 147 -10.76 -12.94 5.00
C ARG A 147 -10.97 -13.22 6.49
N HIS A 148 -10.57 -14.37 6.98
CA HIS A 148 -10.78 -14.83 8.35
C HIS A 148 -9.48 -14.85 9.16
N GLY A 149 -8.33 -14.91 8.50
CA GLY A 149 -7.02 -14.98 9.13
C GLY A 149 -5.88 -14.51 8.23
N ARG A 150 -4.68 -14.47 8.82
CA ARG A 150 -3.44 -14.14 8.13
C ARG A 150 -2.88 -15.38 7.44
N LEU A 151 -3.54 -15.77 6.34
CA LEU A 151 -3.23 -16.96 5.55
C LEU A 151 -3.12 -16.61 4.06
N ASP A 152 -2.36 -17.42 3.35
CA ASP A 152 -2.21 -17.43 1.90
C ASP A 152 -1.77 -16.06 1.36
N LEU A 153 -0.45 -15.81 1.37
CA LEU A 153 0.10 -14.55 0.85
C LEU A 153 -0.17 -14.43 -0.65
N GLY A 154 -0.95 -13.43 -1.02
CA GLY A 154 -1.32 -13.17 -2.41
C GLY A 154 -0.58 -12.00 -3.01
N ILE A 155 -0.35 -12.08 -4.32
CA ILE A 155 0.11 -10.98 -5.18
C ILE A 155 -1.05 -10.54 -6.05
N TYR A 156 -1.46 -9.29 -5.90
CA TYR A 156 -2.52 -8.64 -6.66
C TYR A 156 -1.92 -7.68 -7.67
N LEU A 157 -2.49 -7.65 -8.88
CA LEU A 157 -2.10 -6.73 -9.95
C LEU A 157 -3.26 -5.77 -10.26
N ASN A 158 -2.96 -4.47 -10.35
CA ASN A 158 -3.88 -3.47 -10.87
C ASN A 158 -3.28 -2.73 -12.08
N PRO A 159 -3.73 -3.04 -13.31
CA PRO A 159 -3.32 -2.35 -14.53
C PRO A 159 -3.85 -0.92 -14.68
N SER A 160 -4.84 -0.55 -13.87
CA SER A 160 -5.56 0.73 -13.92
C SER A 160 -5.63 1.35 -12.51
N PRO A 161 -4.53 1.92 -11.97
CA PRO A 161 -4.43 2.31 -10.54
C PRO A 161 -5.48 3.27 -9.99
N LEU A 162 -6.19 4.01 -10.87
CA LEU A 162 -7.29 4.89 -10.50
C LEU A 162 -8.63 4.16 -10.33
N ASP A 163 -8.74 2.96 -10.90
CA ASP A 163 -9.90 2.09 -10.78
C ASP A 163 -9.70 1.15 -9.57
N GLY A 164 -10.43 1.44 -8.49
CA GLY A 164 -10.40 0.64 -7.26
C GLY A 164 -10.94 -0.79 -7.44
N GLU A 165 -11.69 -1.05 -8.50
CA GLU A 165 -12.17 -2.39 -8.87
C GLU A 165 -11.25 -3.07 -9.92
N GLY A 166 -10.22 -2.35 -10.40
CA GLY A 166 -9.27 -2.85 -11.40
C GLY A 166 -8.28 -3.89 -10.89
N TRP A 167 -8.35 -4.28 -9.61
CA TRP A 167 -7.52 -5.34 -9.03
C TRP A 167 -7.94 -6.71 -9.56
N ARG A 168 -6.97 -7.44 -10.12
CA ARG A 168 -7.15 -8.83 -10.53
C ARG A 168 -7.16 -9.76 -9.32
N HIS A 169 -7.72 -10.96 -9.50
CA HIS A 169 -7.63 -12.03 -8.50
C HIS A 169 -6.16 -12.31 -8.14
N PRO A 170 -5.86 -12.57 -6.86
CA PRO A 170 -4.49 -12.75 -6.42
C PRO A 170 -3.93 -14.09 -6.88
N TRP A 171 -2.64 -14.09 -7.19
CA TRP A 171 -1.85 -15.33 -7.22
C TRP A 171 -1.30 -15.61 -5.83
N VAL A 172 -1.50 -16.83 -5.33
CA VAL A 172 -0.96 -17.22 -4.02
C VAL A 172 0.53 -17.51 -4.18
N LEU A 173 1.36 -16.61 -3.64
CA LEU A 173 2.82 -16.75 -3.61
C LEU A 173 3.26 -17.76 -2.54
N HIS A 174 2.55 -17.78 -1.41
CA HIS A 174 2.84 -18.68 -0.30
C HIS A 174 1.55 -19.17 0.37
N PRO A 175 1.23 -20.48 0.31
CA PRO A 175 0.07 -21.03 1.01
C PRO A 175 0.36 -21.21 2.51
N GLY A 176 -0.67 -21.06 3.35
CA GLY A 176 -0.57 -21.22 4.80
C GLY A 176 -0.32 -19.90 5.56
N PRO A 177 0.13 -19.96 6.83
CA PRO A 177 0.35 -18.77 7.66
C PRO A 177 1.27 -17.74 7.00
N ALA A 178 0.74 -16.54 6.77
CA ALA A 178 1.48 -15.43 6.17
C ALA A 178 1.04 -14.08 6.74
N GLY A 179 2.01 -13.23 7.06
CA GLY A 179 1.80 -11.97 7.77
C GLY A 179 2.21 -10.74 6.97
N TYR A 180 3.05 -9.91 7.57
CA TYR A 180 3.54 -8.68 6.96
C TYR A 180 4.40 -9.00 5.74
N SER A 181 4.44 -8.08 4.78
CA SER A 181 5.21 -8.23 3.55
C SER A 181 5.80 -6.91 3.07
N ASP A 182 6.87 -6.97 2.29
CA ASP A 182 7.45 -5.82 1.60
C ASP A 182 7.93 -6.22 0.19
N LEU A 183 7.45 -5.50 -0.82
CA LEU A 183 7.77 -5.70 -2.23
C LEU A 183 8.92 -4.80 -2.65
N ALA A 184 9.71 -5.27 -3.62
CA ALA A 184 10.70 -4.49 -4.33
C ALA A 184 10.61 -4.80 -5.84
N VAL A 185 10.72 -3.75 -6.66
CA VAL A 185 10.85 -3.89 -8.11
C VAL A 185 12.34 -4.06 -8.43
N CYS A 186 12.70 -5.19 -9.05
CA CYS A 186 14.07 -5.52 -9.42
C CYS A 186 14.31 -5.28 -10.93
N PRO A 187 15.58 -5.12 -11.36
CA PRO A 187 15.91 -5.07 -12.78
C PRO A 187 15.44 -6.34 -13.52
N GLY A 188 15.11 -6.19 -14.81
CA GLY A 188 14.76 -7.34 -15.67
C GLY A 188 13.32 -7.83 -15.54
N GLY A 189 12.42 -7.05 -14.96
CA GLY A 189 11.00 -7.43 -14.83
C GLY A 189 10.71 -8.41 -13.70
N VAL A 190 11.66 -8.54 -12.77
CA VAL A 190 11.56 -9.40 -11.58
C VAL A 190 11.09 -8.58 -10.38
N PHE A 191 10.38 -9.22 -9.47
CA PHE A 191 9.94 -8.66 -8.20
C PHE A 191 10.48 -9.48 -7.06
N GLY A 192 10.95 -8.80 -6.01
CA GLY A 192 11.26 -9.41 -4.73
C GLY A 192 10.13 -9.21 -3.74
N CYS A 193 9.82 -10.22 -2.95
CA CYS A 193 8.90 -10.13 -1.82
C CYS A 193 9.56 -10.72 -0.58
N LEU A 194 9.67 -9.92 0.47
CA LEU A 194 10.05 -10.36 1.81
C LEU A 194 8.79 -10.46 2.65
N PHE A 195 8.55 -11.57 3.36
CA PHE A 195 7.31 -11.75 4.11
C PHE A 195 7.45 -12.65 5.34
N GLU A 196 6.61 -12.38 6.34
CA GLU A 196 6.42 -13.21 7.52
C GLU A 196 5.65 -14.50 7.17
N CYS A 197 6.14 -15.67 7.57
CA CYS A 197 5.47 -16.96 7.37
C CYS A 197 5.85 -18.00 8.43
N GLY A 198 5.27 -19.21 8.31
CA GLY A 198 5.63 -20.35 9.16
C GLY A 198 4.69 -21.55 8.98
N ALA A 199 4.97 -22.62 9.71
CA ALA A 199 4.18 -23.84 9.68
C ALA A 199 2.88 -23.70 10.49
N SER A 200 2.95 -23.06 11.67
CA SER A 200 1.79 -22.89 12.56
C SER A 200 1.36 -21.43 12.73
N SER A 201 2.30 -20.49 12.58
CA SER A 201 2.09 -19.06 12.75
C SER A 201 2.91 -18.26 11.74
N ALA A 202 2.40 -17.09 11.34
CA ALA A 202 3.14 -16.18 10.46
C ALA A 202 4.40 -15.59 11.12
N CYS A 203 4.52 -15.61 12.44
CA CYS A 203 5.65 -15.00 13.16
C CYS A 203 6.83 -15.97 13.41
N GLU A 204 6.96 -17.05 12.64
CA GLU A 204 8.02 -18.04 12.83
C GLU A 204 9.28 -17.71 12.01
N GLU A 205 9.09 -17.28 10.77
CA GLU A 205 10.16 -17.05 9.80
C GLU A 205 9.90 -15.80 8.96
N ILE A 206 10.96 -15.27 8.35
CA ILE A 206 10.86 -14.28 7.28
C ILE A 206 11.44 -14.92 6.02
N ALA A 207 10.59 -15.18 5.03
CA ALA A 207 10.97 -15.73 3.75
C ALA A 207 11.21 -14.62 2.73
N PHE A 208 12.03 -14.93 1.72
CA PHE A 208 12.28 -14.09 0.55
C PHE A 208 11.95 -14.88 -0.71
N CYS A 209 11.21 -14.28 -1.63
CA CYS A 209 10.84 -14.88 -2.90
C CYS A 209 11.11 -13.91 -4.05
N LEU A 210 11.70 -14.41 -5.14
CA LEU A 210 11.77 -13.71 -6.42
C LEU A 210 10.73 -14.30 -7.37
N PHE A 211 10.05 -13.45 -8.13
CA PHE A 211 9.09 -13.89 -9.14
C PHE A 211 9.03 -12.90 -10.30
N ALA A 212 8.59 -13.37 -11.46
CA ALA A 212 8.22 -12.52 -12.60
C ALA A 212 6.71 -12.60 -12.86
N LEU A 213 6.16 -11.55 -13.47
CA LEU A 213 4.78 -11.59 -13.97
C LEU A 213 4.81 -12.18 -15.38
N ASP A 214 4.16 -13.33 -15.60
CA ASP A 214 3.92 -13.79 -16.96
C ASP A 214 2.89 -12.87 -17.61
N THR A 215 3.32 -12.13 -18.62
CA THR A 215 2.39 -11.47 -19.54
C THR A 215 2.36 -12.20 -20.88
N PRO A 216 1.34 -13.05 -21.09
CA PRO A 216 0.85 -13.33 -22.42
C PRO A 216 -0.60 -12.87 -22.58
N ASP A 217 -0.94 -12.41 -23.80
CA ASP A 217 -2.32 -12.38 -24.29
C ASP A 217 -3.03 -13.70 -23.93
N SER A 218 -4.23 -13.61 -23.34
CA SER A 218 -5.17 -14.69 -22.97
C SER A 218 -5.11 -15.28 -21.54
N SER A 219 -6.11 -14.86 -20.75
CA SER A 219 -6.92 -15.59 -19.76
C SER A 219 -6.32 -16.46 -18.63
N GLN A 220 -5.01 -16.68 -18.53
CA GLN A 220 -4.41 -17.30 -17.34
C GLN A 220 -2.99 -16.77 -17.18
N GLN A 221 -2.76 -16.05 -16.07
CA GLN A 221 -1.44 -15.56 -15.69
C GLN A 221 -0.90 -16.51 -14.62
N ASP A 222 0.21 -17.16 -14.93
CA ASP A 222 0.98 -17.96 -13.97
C ASP A 222 2.17 -17.11 -13.45
N LEU A 223 2.72 -17.48 -12.30
CA LEU A 223 3.92 -16.86 -11.75
C LEU A 223 5.10 -17.81 -11.97
N GLU A 224 6.15 -17.34 -12.64
CA GLU A 224 7.43 -18.04 -12.63
C GLU A 224 8.17 -17.70 -11.33
N VAL A 225 8.14 -18.63 -10.37
CA VAL A 225 8.86 -18.52 -9.10
C VAL A 225 10.25 -19.13 -9.27
N SER A 226 11.29 -18.34 -8.99
CA SER A 226 12.70 -18.74 -9.10
C SER A 226 13.33 -19.12 -7.77
#